data_AF-A0A2R9BDW9-F1
#
_entry.id   AF-A0A2R9BDW9-F1
#
_cell.length_a   1.000
_cell.length_b   1.000
_cell.length_c   1.000
_cell.angle_alpha   90.00
_cell.angle_beta   90.00
_cell.angle_gamma   90.00
#
_symmetry.space_group_name_H-M   'P 1'
#
loop_
_entity.id
_entity.type
_entity.pdbx_description
1 polymer ?
#
loop_
_entity_poly.entity_id
_entity_poly.type
_entity_poly.pdbx_seq_one_letter_code
_entity_poly.pdbx_strand_id
1 'polypeptide(L)'
;MGTCKSRPWGIPGPAAPAEGSLPLQLKPEPPASVHSRTQTGKEGKEGAPQDKNPYLGPPSLSQAPLTACLLAVMSAGTEATGAKRQPPKPGFGFSVPFSCLGLLPECVCLEGAEDQQTQSDPGIQPLGEHLRICPQGYTCCTSEMEENLANRSRAELETALRDSSRVLQAMLATQLRSFDDHFQHLLNDSERTLQATFPGAFGELYTQNARAFRDLYSELRLYYRGANLHLEETLAEFWARLLERLFKQLHPQLLLPDDYLDCLGKQAEALRPFGEAPRELRLRATRAFVAARSFVQGLGVASDVVRKVAQVPLGPECSRAVMKLVYCAHCLGVPGARPCPDYCRNVLKGCLANQADLDAEWRNLLDSMVLITDKFWGTSGVESVIGSVHTWLAEAINALQDNRDTLTAKVIQGCGNPKVNPQGPGPEEKRRRGKLAPRERPPSGTLEKLVSEAKAQLRDVQDFWISLPGTLCSEKMALSTASDDRCWNGMARGRYLPEVMGDGLANQINNPEVEVDITKPDMTIRQQIMQLKIMTNRLRSAYNGNDVDFQDASDDGSGSGSGDGCLDDLCGQKVSRKSSRTPLTHALPGLSEQEGQKTSAASCPQPPTFLLPLLLFLALTVARPRGR
;
A
#
# COMPACT_ATOMS: atom_id res chain seq x y z
N MET A 1 29.74 -53.12 51.65
CA MET A 1 28.63 -54.06 51.34
C MET A 1 27.73 -53.34 50.34
N GLY A 2 27.25 -53.86 49.20
CA GLY A 2 26.89 -55.23 48.79
C GLY A 2 25.35 -55.31 48.72
N THR A 3 24.65 -55.80 47.67
CA THR A 3 24.98 -56.53 46.42
C THR A 3 23.97 -56.15 45.30
N CYS A 4 24.30 -56.07 44.00
CA CYS A 4 24.40 -57.15 42.98
C CYS A 4 23.14 -58.05 42.90
N LYS A 5 22.50 -58.37 41.74
CA LYS A 5 22.95 -58.71 40.36
C LYS A 5 21.89 -58.35 39.27
N SER A 6 22.02 -58.64 37.95
CA SER A 6 23.03 -58.20 36.96
C SER A 6 22.82 -58.76 35.50
N ARG A 7 22.47 -57.90 34.51
CA ARG A 7 22.89 -57.96 33.06
C ARG A 7 22.34 -59.12 32.15
N PRO A 8 22.46 -59.11 30.77
CA PRO A 8 23.58 -58.58 29.95
C PRO A 8 23.35 -57.84 28.58
N TRP A 9 24.40 -57.07 28.19
CA TRP A 9 25.08 -56.78 26.88
C TRP A 9 24.45 -57.24 25.53
N GLY A 10 24.61 -56.58 24.36
CA GLY A 10 25.14 -55.23 24.00
C GLY A 10 25.89 -55.14 22.63
N ILE A 11 25.62 -54.10 21.80
CA ILE A 11 26.43 -53.46 20.69
C ILE A 11 26.92 -54.39 19.53
N PRO A 12 26.67 -54.13 18.21
CA PRO A 12 27.01 -52.89 17.47
C PRO A 12 26.06 -52.46 16.30
N GLY A 13 26.49 -51.48 15.49
CA GLY A 13 26.09 -51.24 14.08
C GLY A 13 27.36 -51.03 13.21
N PRO A 14 27.32 -50.48 11.96
CA PRO A 14 26.18 -50.07 11.11
C PRO A 14 26.14 -50.76 9.72
N ALA A 15 25.06 -50.62 8.92
CA ALA A 15 25.05 -50.90 7.46
C ALA A 15 23.79 -50.38 6.71
N ALA A 16 23.97 -50.16 5.39
CA ALA A 16 23.00 -50.10 4.28
C ALA A 16 23.77 -50.58 3.00
N PRO A 17 23.21 -50.73 1.76
CA PRO A 17 21.87 -50.36 1.23
C PRO A 17 21.25 -51.43 0.26
N ALA A 18 20.36 -50.99 -0.66
CA ALA A 18 19.88 -51.63 -1.91
C ALA A 18 18.80 -52.74 -1.80
N GLU A 19 17.91 -53.04 -2.77
CA GLU A 19 17.71 -52.63 -4.20
C GLU A 19 16.20 -52.43 -4.57
N GLY A 20 15.90 -51.92 -5.79
CA GLY A 20 14.64 -52.17 -6.53
C GLY A 20 13.60 -51.04 -6.53
N SER A 21 13.48 -50.08 -7.48
CA SER A 21 13.52 -50.07 -8.97
C SER A 21 12.17 -50.30 -9.67
N LEU A 22 11.46 -49.21 -10.03
CA LEU A 22 10.51 -49.10 -11.16
C LEU A 22 10.24 -47.59 -11.47
N PRO A 23 10.07 -47.13 -12.72
CA PRO A 23 10.12 -45.70 -13.07
C PRO A 23 8.79 -45.06 -13.50
N LEU A 24 8.78 -43.72 -13.55
CA LEU A 24 7.84 -42.90 -14.31
C LEU A 24 8.62 -42.00 -15.29
N GLN A 25 8.28 -42.05 -16.58
CA GLN A 25 8.70 -41.03 -17.56
C GLN A 25 7.69 -40.86 -18.70
N LEU A 26 7.70 -39.70 -19.35
CA LEU A 26 6.71 -39.22 -20.33
C LEU A 26 6.99 -39.71 -21.76
N LYS A 27 5.96 -39.80 -22.62
CA LYS A 27 6.02 -39.56 -24.09
C LYS A 27 4.60 -39.39 -24.73
N PRO A 28 4.41 -39.04 -26.03
CA PRO A 28 3.56 -37.88 -26.41
C PRO A 28 2.50 -38.14 -27.52
N GLU A 29 1.92 -37.07 -28.09
CA GLU A 29 1.12 -37.00 -29.35
C GLU A 29 1.96 -37.34 -30.63
N PRO A 30 1.46 -37.36 -31.90
CA PRO A 30 0.12 -37.08 -32.51
C PRO A 30 -0.32 -38.25 -33.50
N PRO A 31 -0.96 -38.14 -34.72
CA PRO A 31 -1.75 -37.07 -35.41
C PRO A 31 -3.05 -37.48 -36.20
N ALA A 32 -3.91 -36.48 -36.46
CA ALA A 32 -4.78 -36.17 -37.64
C ALA A 32 -5.37 -37.21 -38.65
N SER A 33 -6.68 -37.05 -38.97
CA SER A 33 -7.38 -37.22 -40.30
C SER A 33 -8.86 -36.71 -40.18
N VAL A 34 -9.61 -36.08 -41.12
CA VAL A 34 -9.84 -36.19 -42.61
C VAL A 34 -10.85 -37.34 -42.94
N HIS A 35 -12.01 -37.21 -43.62
CA HIS A 35 -12.73 -36.20 -44.47
C HIS A 35 -14.27 -36.60 -44.58
N SER A 36 -15.29 -36.01 -45.25
CA SER A 36 -15.60 -34.76 -46.04
C SER A 36 -17.12 -34.62 -46.39
N ARG A 37 -17.60 -33.42 -46.81
CA ARG A 37 -18.89 -33.11 -47.55
C ARG A 37 -20.26 -33.39 -46.82
N THR A 38 -21.44 -32.87 -47.21
CA THR A 38 -21.93 -32.19 -48.46
C THR A 38 -23.02 -31.11 -48.19
N GLN A 39 -23.48 -30.41 -49.24
CA GLN A 39 -24.39 -29.23 -49.25
C GLN A 39 -25.90 -29.52 -49.14
N THR A 40 -26.68 -28.55 -48.64
CA THR A 40 -27.87 -27.85 -49.25
C THR A 40 -28.38 -26.80 -48.23
N GLY A 41 -28.93 -25.63 -48.56
CA GLY A 41 -30.12 -25.32 -49.38
C GLY A 41 -31.38 -25.30 -48.46
N LYS A 42 -32.23 -24.27 -48.38
CA LYS A 42 -32.49 -23.09 -49.24
C LYS A 42 -33.24 -21.97 -48.45
N GLU A 43 -33.79 -20.99 -49.18
CA GLU A 43 -34.66 -19.85 -48.76
C GLU A 43 -35.70 -20.11 -47.65
N GLY A 44 -36.25 -19.12 -46.91
CA GLY A 44 -36.16 -17.65 -46.96
C GLY A 44 -37.53 -16.98 -46.61
N LYS A 45 -37.62 -15.63 -46.67
CA LYS A 45 -38.85 -14.80 -46.49
C LYS A 45 -39.50 -14.81 -45.07
N GLU A 46 -40.32 -13.86 -44.64
CA GLU A 46 -40.47 -12.39 -44.83
C GLU A 46 -41.43 -11.86 -43.73
N GLY A 47 -41.52 -10.54 -43.51
CA GLY A 47 -42.72 -9.93 -42.92
C GLY A 47 -42.59 -9.34 -41.50
N ALA A 48 -42.46 -8.01 -41.47
CA ALA A 48 -43.05 -7.12 -40.46
C ALA A 48 -43.85 -6.04 -41.23
N PRO A 49 -44.51 -5.03 -40.61
CA PRO A 49 -44.98 -4.86 -39.23
C PRO A 49 -46.52 -4.56 -39.18
N GLN A 50 -47.09 -4.19 -38.02
CA GLN A 50 -47.87 -2.93 -37.81
C GLN A 50 -48.62 -2.87 -36.46
N ASP A 51 -48.97 -1.64 -36.07
CA ASP A 51 -49.51 -1.23 -34.76
C ASP A 51 -51.01 -1.52 -34.51
N LYS A 52 -51.39 -1.56 -33.21
CA LYS A 52 -52.59 -0.88 -32.68
C LYS A 52 -52.60 -0.76 -31.13
N ASN A 53 -52.93 0.44 -30.66
CA ASN A 53 -53.30 0.83 -29.28
C ASN A 53 -54.83 0.55 -29.07
N PRO A 54 -55.54 0.86 -27.94
CA PRO A 54 -55.13 1.52 -26.67
C PRO A 54 -55.78 0.96 -25.37
N TYR A 55 -55.61 1.70 -24.24
CA TYR A 55 -56.41 1.73 -22.99
C TYR A 55 -56.48 0.50 -22.05
N LEU A 56 -55.82 0.61 -20.88
CA LEU A 56 -56.43 0.78 -19.53
C LEU A 56 -55.31 0.83 -18.45
N GLY A 57 -55.54 1.55 -17.33
CA GLY A 57 -54.48 1.84 -16.34
C GLY A 57 -54.76 1.31 -14.91
N PRO A 58 -53.71 1.12 -14.07
CA PRO A 58 -53.83 0.74 -12.66
C PRO A 58 -53.82 1.97 -11.71
N PRO A 59 -54.27 1.83 -10.44
CA PRO A 59 -54.27 2.90 -9.44
C PRO A 59 -52.94 3.10 -8.68
N SER A 60 -52.87 4.21 -7.95
CA SER A 60 -51.89 4.68 -6.94
C SER A 60 -51.42 3.65 -5.90
N LEU A 61 -50.33 3.81 -5.12
CA LEU A 61 -49.56 5.00 -4.66
C LEU A 61 -48.04 4.82 -4.97
N SER A 62 -47.22 5.84 -5.30
CA SER A 62 -46.81 7.08 -4.59
C SER A 62 -45.99 6.84 -3.30
N GLN A 63 -44.77 7.36 -3.08
CA GLN A 63 -43.71 7.92 -3.96
C GLN A 63 -42.40 8.00 -3.15
N ALA A 64 -41.23 7.93 -3.81
CA ALA A 64 -39.89 8.22 -3.24
C ALA A 64 -39.48 9.69 -3.54
N PRO A 65 -38.21 10.19 -3.48
CA PRO A 65 -36.94 9.60 -2.98
C PRO A 65 -35.98 10.59 -2.24
N LEU A 66 -34.83 10.05 -1.77
CA LEU A 66 -33.43 10.58 -1.79
C LEU A 66 -33.00 12.05 -1.42
N THR A 67 -31.85 12.09 -0.73
CA THR A 67 -30.71 13.06 -0.80
C THR A 67 -30.84 14.53 -0.33
N ALA A 68 -30.24 14.79 0.83
CA ALA A 68 -29.08 15.68 1.09
C ALA A 68 -29.04 17.15 0.61
N CYS A 69 -28.79 18.07 1.56
CA CYS A 69 -27.66 19.02 1.50
C CYS A 69 -27.29 19.60 2.87
N LEU A 70 -26.19 20.36 2.93
CA LEU A 70 -25.53 20.87 4.14
C LEU A 70 -25.35 22.40 4.11
N LEU A 71 -25.14 22.98 5.31
CA LEU A 71 -24.51 24.27 5.63
C LEU A 71 -25.25 25.62 5.39
N ALA A 72 -25.44 26.30 6.53
CA ALA A 72 -25.07 27.69 6.84
C ALA A 72 -25.73 28.90 6.13
N VAL A 73 -26.43 29.72 6.95
CA VAL A 73 -26.50 31.19 6.82
C VAL A 73 -26.39 31.82 8.22
N MET A 74 -25.71 32.97 8.33
CA MET A 74 -25.75 33.87 9.50
C MET A 74 -26.38 35.23 9.12
N SER A 75 -26.76 36.00 10.15
CA SER A 75 -26.96 37.46 10.15
C SER A 75 -28.37 38.03 9.94
N ALA A 76 -28.58 39.18 10.61
CA ALA A 76 -29.71 40.13 10.59
C ALA A 76 -31.12 39.63 11.02
N GLY A 77 -31.94 40.40 11.76
CA GLY A 77 -31.69 41.66 12.49
C GLY A 77 -32.81 42.70 12.34
N THR A 78 -33.23 43.33 13.45
CA THR A 78 -34.18 44.48 13.57
C THR A 78 -35.61 44.26 13.04
N GLU A 79 -36.70 44.86 13.55
CA GLU A 79 -37.11 45.41 14.88
C GLU A 79 -38.68 45.50 14.86
N ALA A 80 -39.49 46.02 15.79
CA ALA A 80 -39.35 46.88 16.98
C ALA A 80 -40.51 46.65 18.00
N THR A 81 -40.44 47.31 19.17
CA THR A 81 -41.52 47.52 20.18
C THR A 81 -42.01 46.32 21.01
N GLY A 82 -42.44 46.46 22.28
CA GLY A 82 -42.29 47.63 23.16
C GLY A 82 -43.26 47.72 24.35
N ALA A 83 -43.00 47.02 25.47
CA ALA A 83 -43.73 47.21 26.74
C ALA A 83 -42.87 46.90 27.99
N LYS A 84 -43.03 47.69 29.07
CA LYS A 84 -42.38 47.46 30.38
C LYS A 84 -43.36 46.85 31.39
N ARG A 85 -42.92 45.88 32.19
CA ARG A 85 -43.31 45.68 33.60
C ARG A 85 -42.30 44.77 34.33
N GLN A 86 -42.23 44.90 35.66
CA GLN A 86 -41.31 44.18 36.55
C GLN A 86 -42.07 43.07 37.35
N PRO A 87 -41.38 42.19 38.13
CA PRO A 87 -41.68 40.76 38.11
C PRO A 87 -42.44 40.20 39.34
N PRO A 88 -42.99 38.98 39.23
CA PRO A 88 -43.22 38.07 40.36
C PRO A 88 -41.99 37.18 40.66
N LYS A 89 -41.97 36.56 41.85
CA LYS A 89 -40.95 35.60 42.31
C LYS A 89 -41.33 34.13 41.98
N PRO A 90 -40.41 33.15 42.10
CA PRO A 90 -40.52 31.87 41.40
C PRO A 90 -41.48 30.86 42.06
N GLY A 91 -41.98 29.93 41.24
CA GLY A 91 -42.67 28.71 41.68
C GLY A 91 -42.75 27.68 40.55
N PHE A 92 -42.54 26.40 40.91
CA PHE A 92 -42.84 25.20 40.14
C PHE A 92 -42.36 25.13 38.67
N GLY A 93 -41.18 24.52 38.48
CA GLY A 93 -40.80 24.00 37.16
C GLY A 93 -41.52 22.68 36.84
N PHE A 94 -41.92 22.50 35.59
CA PHE A 94 -42.25 21.20 35.00
C PHE A 94 -41.24 20.90 33.90
N SER A 95 -40.54 19.76 34.01
CA SER A 95 -39.58 19.33 33.00
C SER A 95 -40.31 18.59 31.86
N VAL A 96 -39.95 18.89 30.62
CA VAL A 96 -40.35 18.09 29.46
C VAL A 96 -39.41 16.88 29.41
N PRO A 97 -39.91 15.63 29.34
CA PRO A 97 -39.04 14.46 29.29
C PRO A 97 -38.26 14.41 27.97
N PHE A 98 -36.93 14.46 28.07
CA PHE A 98 -36.04 14.08 26.98
C PHE A 98 -36.13 12.56 26.78
N SER A 99 -36.42 12.11 25.56
CA SER A 99 -36.42 10.69 25.21
C SER A 99 -34.98 10.17 25.05
N CYS A 100 -34.48 9.47 26.07
CA CYS A 100 -33.21 8.74 25.96
C CYS A 100 -33.42 7.43 25.17
N LEU A 101 -32.88 7.33 23.95
CA LEU A 101 -32.53 6.03 23.38
C LEU A 101 -31.23 5.56 24.04
N GLY A 102 -31.30 4.48 24.83
CA GLY A 102 -30.13 3.89 25.46
C GLY A 102 -30.51 2.83 26.48
N LEU A 103 -30.55 1.56 26.06
CA LEU A 103 -30.83 0.43 26.96
C LEU A 103 -29.60 0.11 27.83
N LEU A 104 -29.52 0.81 28.96
CA LEU A 104 -28.92 0.26 30.18
C LEU A 104 -30.01 -0.55 30.89
N PRO A 105 -29.78 -1.83 31.23
CA PRO A 105 -30.29 -2.33 32.49
C PRO A 105 -29.51 -1.58 33.58
N GLU A 106 -30.17 -0.76 34.37
CA GLU A 106 -29.53 -0.20 35.56
C GLU A 106 -29.18 -1.37 36.50
N CYS A 107 -27.90 -1.53 36.84
CA CYS A 107 -27.48 -2.39 37.93
C CYS A 107 -27.84 -1.73 39.27
N VAL A 108 -29.13 -1.56 39.52
CA VAL A 108 -29.67 -1.14 40.81
C VAL A 108 -29.35 -2.24 41.81
N CYS A 109 -28.62 -1.92 42.87
CA CYS A 109 -28.61 -2.73 44.07
C CYS A 109 -30.01 -2.60 44.69
N LEU A 110 -30.90 -3.55 44.38
CA LEU A 110 -32.31 -3.49 44.79
C LEU A 110 -32.45 -3.61 46.31
N GLU A 111 -32.66 -2.49 46.97
CA GLU A 111 -33.27 -2.47 48.30
C GLU A 111 -34.76 -2.84 48.18
N GLY A 112 -35.15 -3.96 48.78
CA GLY A 112 -36.54 -4.26 49.12
C GLY A 112 -37.43 -4.76 47.97
N ALA A 113 -37.60 -6.08 47.91
CA ALA A 113 -38.80 -6.70 47.36
C ALA A 113 -39.24 -7.82 48.32
N GLU A 114 -40.11 -7.49 49.27
CA GLU A 114 -40.78 -8.49 50.09
C GLU A 114 -41.80 -9.25 49.23
N ASP A 115 -41.61 -10.56 49.07
CA ASP A 115 -42.52 -11.51 49.72
C ASP A 115 -41.92 -12.95 49.76
N GLN A 116 -42.60 -13.85 50.47
CA GLN A 116 -42.46 -15.32 50.37
C GLN A 116 -41.18 -15.99 50.94
N GLN A 117 -40.81 -15.60 52.15
CA GLN A 117 -40.62 -16.58 53.25
C GLN A 117 -39.56 -17.70 53.09
N THR A 118 -38.31 -17.33 52.80
CA THR A 118 -37.14 -18.04 53.36
C THR A 118 -36.22 -17.06 54.09
N GLN A 119 -35.70 -17.47 55.25
CA GLN A 119 -35.00 -16.56 56.17
C GLN A 119 -33.55 -16.32 55.73
N SER A 120 -33.37 -15.36 54.83
CA SER A 120 -32.07 -14.79 54.43
C SER A 120 -32.04 -13.30 54.78
N ASP A 121 -30.90 -12.84 55.29
CA ASP A 121 -30.75 -11.52 55.92
C ASP A 121 -30.74 -10.37 54.88
N PRO A 122 -31.39 -9.22 55.11
CA PRO A 122 -31.50 -8.17 54.10
C PRO A 122 -30.15 -7.53 53.76
N GLY A 123 -29.83 -7.41 52.47
CA GLY A 123 -28.72 -6.58 51.98
C GLY A 123 -27.32 -7.18 52.08
N ILE A 124 -27.17 -8.45 52.50
CA ILE A 124 -25.86 -9.13 52.41
C ILE A 124 -25.48 -9.33 50.94
N GLN A 125 -24.48 -8.59 50.47
CA GLN A 125 -23.80 -8.90 49.22
C GLN A 125 -23.19 -10.31 49.34
N PRO A 126 -23.45 -11.25 48.40
CA PRO A 126 -22.85 -12.58 48.46
C PRO A 126 -21.32 -12.49 48.31
N LEU A 127 -20.60 -13.42 48.95
CA LEU A 127 -19.18 -13.62 48.67
C LEU A 127 -19.04 -14.13 47.23
N GLY A 128 -18.33 -13.38 46.40
CA GLY A 128 -18.10 -13.66 44.99
C GLY A 128 -17.08 -14.76 44.72
N GLU A 129 -17.15 -15.88 45.45
CA GLU A 129 -16.28 -17.05 45.22
C GLU A 129 -16.49 -17.66 43.82
N HIS A 130 -17.66 -17.45 43.22
CA HIS A 130 -17.99 -17.87 41.85
C HIS A 130 -17.36 -17.02 40.75
N LEU A 131 -16.77 -15.85 41.08
CA LEU A 131 -16.19 -14.94 40.09
C LEU A 131 -14.91 -15.51 39.47
N ARG A 132 -14.77 -15.38 38.15
CA ARG A 132 -13.66 -15.91 37.34
C ARG A 132 -12.79 -14.82 36.72
N ILE A 133 -13.26 -13.57 36.70
CA ILE A 133 -12.62 -12.43 36.04
C ILE A 133 -12.46 -11.26 37.00
N CYS A 134 -13.53 -10.93 37.73
CA CYS A 134 -13.48 -9.88 38.73
C CYS A 134 -12.77 -10.36 40.01
N PRO A 135 -12.06 -9.47 40.73
CA PRO A 135 -11.50 -9.78 42.04
C PRO A 135 -12.55 -10.38 42.99
N GLN A 136 -12.20 -11.48 43.65
CA GLN A 136 -13.10 -12.14 44.61
C GLN A 136 -13.30 -11.25 45.85
N GLY A 137 -14.55 -11.13 46.28
CA GLY A 137 -15.00 -10.23 47.33
C GLY A 137 -16.52 -10.09 47.30
N TYR A 138 -17.07 -9.15 48.07
CA TYR A 138 -18.50 -8.85 48.01
C TYR A 138 -18.91 -8.31 46.63
N THR A 139 -19.93 -8.91 46.01
CA THR A 139 -20.27 -8.64 44.60
C THR A 139 -21.78 -8.53 44.37
N CYS A 140 -22.14 -7.72 43.37
CA CYS A 140 -23.49 -7.59 42.83
C CYS A 140 -23.70 -8.39 41.53
N CYS A 141 -22.68 -9.12 41.05
CA CYS A 141 -22.74 -9.93 39.83
C CYS A 141 -22.75 -11.44 40.12
N THR A 142 -23.68 -12.17 39.52
CA THR A 142 -23.62 -13.65 39.40
C THR A 142 -22.60 -14.07 38.33
N SER A 143 -22.27 -15.37 38.25
CA SER A 143 -21.41 -15.90 37.16
C SER A 143 -22.00 -15.65 35.76
N GLU A 144 -23.32 -15.66 35.61
CA GLU A 144 -24.00 -15.37 34.34
C GLU A 144 -23.92 -13.87 33.99
N MET A 145 -24.02 -12.99 34.99
CA MET A 145 -23.83 -11.55 34.79
C MET A 145 -22.37 -11.24 34.41
N GLU A 146 -21.39 -11.91 35.05
CA GLU A 146 -19.97 -11.77 34.71
C GLU A 146 -19.69 -12.19 33.26
N GLU A 147 -20.23 -13.33 32.81
CA GLU A 147 -20.07 -13.81 31.42
C GLU A 147 -20.75 -12.90 30.40
N ASN A 148 -21.98 -12.43 30.67
CA ASN A 148 -22.69 -11.51 29.78
C ASN A 148 -21.98 -10.14 29.67
N LEU A 149 -21.43 -9.62 30.77
CA LEU A 149 -20.66 -8.37 30.77
C LEU A 149 -19.28 -8.54 30.09
N ALA A 150 -18.67 -9.74 30.17
CA ALA A 150 -17.44 -10.05 29.44
C ALA A 150 -17.68 -10.09 27.92
N ASN A 151 -18.74 -10.76 27.48
CA ASN A 151 -19.15 -10.78 26.07
C ASN A 151 -19.51 -9.37 25.57
N ARG A 152 -20.20 -8.57 26.39
CA ARG A 152 -20.55 -7.18 26.08
C ARG A 152 -19.33 -6.28 25.91
N SER A 153 -18.44 -6.23 26.90
CA SER A 153 -17.24 -5.36 26.88
C SER A 153 -16.28 -5.72 25.73
N ARG A 154 -16.16 -7.01 25.41
CA ARG A 154 -15.47 -7.48 24.20
C ARG A 154 -16.13 -6.94 22.93
N ALA A 155 -17.45 -7.08 22.78
CA ALA A 155 -18.17 -6.63 21.59
C ALA A 155 -18.12 -5.10 21.41
N GLU A 156 -18.12 -4.34 22.51
CA GLU A 156 -17.96 -2.88 22.53
C GLU A 156 -16.54 -2.48 22.04
N LEU A 157 -15.47 -3.14 22.53
CA LEU A 157 -14.10 -2.90 22.06
C LEU A 157 -13.89 -3.32 20.60
N GLU A 158 -14.33 -4.52 20.19
CA GLU A 158 -14.23 -4.94 18.79
C GLU A 158 -14.98 -3.98 17.85
N THR A 159 -16.10 -3.41 18.28
CA THR A 159 -16.86 -2.43 17.48
C THR A 159 -16.11 -1.12 17.35
N ALA A 160 -15.54 -0.59 18.44
CA ALA A 160 -14.71 0.61 18.39
C ALA A 160 -13.46 0.42 17.50
N LEU A 161 -12.81 -0.75 17.54
CA LEU A 161 -11.69 -1.10 16.65
C LEU A 161 -12.13 -1.16 15.18
N ARG A 162 -13.27 -1.81 14.89
CA ARG A 162 -13.84 -1.88 13.54
C ARG A 162 -14.19 -0.50 12.99
N ASP A 163 -14.69 0.41 13.83
CA ASP A 163 -15.03 1.78 13.41
C ASP A 163 -13.80 2.67 13.19
N SER A 164 -12.78 2.61 14.05
CA SER A 164 -11.49 3.28 13.80
C SER A 164 -10.85 2.79 12.49
N SER A 165 -10.92 1.47 12.22
CA SER A 165 -10.44 0.89 10.96
C SER A 165 -11.25 1.33 9.74
N ARG A 166 -12.58 1.47 9.86
CA ARG A 166 -13.46 1.95 8.78
C ARG A 166 -13.12 3.37 8.34
N VAL A 167 -12.79 4.27 9.28
CA VAL A 167 -12.35 5.64 8.96
C VAL A 167 -11.06 5.62 8.14
N LEU A 168 -10.07 4.84 8.56
CA LEU A 168 -8.81 4.68 7.82
C LEU A 168 -9.01 4.07 6.43
N GLN A 169 -9.84 3.02 6.31
CA GLN A 169 -10.18 2.42 5.01
C GLN A 169 -10.91 3.41 4.09
N ALA A 170 -11.82 4.23 4.61
CA ALA A 170 -12.54 5.22 3.83
C ALA A 170 -11.62 6.32 3.28
N MET A 171 -10.65 6.78 4.09
CA MET A 171 -9.60 7.72 3.64
C MET A 171 -8.76 7.10 2.52
N LEU A 172 -8.18 5.91 2.76
CA LEU A 172 -7.29 5.25 1.80
C LEU A 172 -8.00 4.91 0.48
N ALA A 173 -9.25 4.44 0.53
CA ALA A 173 -10.05 4.16 -0.64
C ALA A 173 -10.47 5.42 -1.42
N THR A 174 -10.61 6.57 -0.74
CA THR A 174 -10.88 7.86 -1.38
C THR A 174 -9.62 8.34 -2.11
N GLN A 175 -8.46 8.35 -1.45
CA GLN A 175 -7.18 8.69 -2.08
C GLN A 175 -6.86 7.77 -3.26
N LEU A 176 -7.04 6.46 -3.11
CA LEU A 176 -6.82 5.48 -4.19
C LEU A 176 -7.63 5.85 -5.44
N ARG A 177 -8.94 6.09 -5.27
CA ARG A 177 -9.81 6.45 -6.38
C ARG A 177 -9.42 7.80 -7.00
N SER A 178 -9.16 8.82 -6.18
CA SER A 178 -8.82 10.15 -6.66
C SER A 178 -7.54 10.20 -7.50
N PHE A 179 -6.52 9.41 -7.14
CA PHE A 179 -5.30 9.28 -7.96
C PHE A 179 -5.50 8.39 -9.19
N ASP A 180 -6.22 7.28 -9.05
CA ASP A 180 -6.48 6.36 -10.17
C ASP A 180 -7.33 7.01 -11.28
N ASP A 181 -8.44 7.65 -10.91
CA ASP A 181 -9.28 8.42 -11.83
C ASP A 181 -8.47 9.53 -12.51
N HIS A 182 -7.59 10.24 -11.79
CA HIS A 182 -6.76 11.31 -12.34
C HIS A 182 -5.71 10.79 -13.34
N PHE A 183 -4.96 9.74 -13.02
CA PHE A 183 -3.96 9.17 -13.94
C PHE A 183 -4.61 8.55 -15.18
N GLN A 184 -5.77 7.89 -15.03
CA GLN A 184 -6.55 7.44 -16.18
C GLN A 184 -7.12 8.61 -17.00
N HIS A 185 -7.53 9.72 -16.37
CA HIS A 185 -8.00 10.93 -17.06
C HIS A 185 -6.90 11.55 -17.93
N LEU A 186 -5.68 11.74 -17.40
CA LEU A 186 -4.53 12.27 -18.15
C LEU A 186 -4.23 11.44 -19.42
N LEU A 187 -4.21 10.11 -19.29
CA LEU A 187 -3.94 9.22 -20.43
C LEU A 187 -5.07 9.28 -21.48
N ASN A 188 -6.32 9.38 -21.01
CA ASN A 188 -7.48 9.53 -21.87
C ASN A 188 -7.51 10.90 -22.59
N ASP A 189 -7.08 11.99 -21.94
CA ASP A 189 -6.94 13.31 -22.57
C ASP A 189 -5.80 13.37 -23.56
N SER A 190 -4.67 12.71 -23.27
CA SER A 190 -3.59 12.58 -24.25
C SER A 190 -4.07 11.84 -25.51
N GLU A 191 -4.90 10.79 -25.38
CA GLU A 191 -5.49 10.12 -26.55
C GLU A 191 -6.52 11.01 -27.27
N ARG A 192 -7.41 11.70 -26.55
CA ARG A 192 -8.38 12.65 -27.15
C ARG A 192 -7.67 13.75 -27.94
N THR A 193 -6.59 14.30 -27.38
CA THR A 193 -5.78 15.36 -28.00
C THR A 193 -5.08 14.85 -29.26
N LEU A 194 -4.58 13.60 -29.23
CA LEU A 194 -4.04 12.92 -30.41
C LEU A 194 -5.12 12.77 -31.50
N GLN A 195 -6.26 12.18 -31.17
CA GLN A 195 -7.35 11.90 -32.11
C GLN A 195 -7.91 13.19 -32.75
N ALA A 196 -7.98 14.30 -32.00
CA ALA A 196 -8.40 15.60 -32.52
C ALA A 196 -7.34 16.29 -33.40
N THR A 197 -6.06 16.23 -33.01
CA THR A 197 -4.99 17.04 -33.65
C THR A 197 -4.35 16.35 -34.85
N PHE A 198 -4.13 15.03 -34.77
CA PHE A 198 -3.33 14.30 -35.76
C PHE A 198 -3.94 14.24 -37.17
N PRO A 199 -5.28 14.19 -37.38
CA PRO A 199 -5.86 14.30 -38.72
C PRO A 199 -5.48 15.61 -39.43
N GLY A 200 -5.48 16.74 -38.71
CA GLY A 200 -5.10 18.04 -39.26
C GLY A 200 -3.60 18.25 -39.41
N ALA A 201 -2.78 17.61 -38.58
CA ALA A 201 -1.32 17.70 -38.65
C ALA A 201 -0.70 16.80 -39.73
N PHE A 202 -1.19 15.55 -39.87
CA PHE A 202 -0.54 14.49 -40.63
C PHE A 202 -1.41 13.85 -41.74
N GLY A 203 -2.73 14.07 -41.72
CA GLY A 203 -3.67 13.50 -42.69
C GLY A 203 -3.57 11.97 -42.77
N GLU A 204 -3.46 11.44 -44.00
CA GLU A 204 -3.45 10.00 -44.29
C GLU A 204 -2.39 9.16 -43.55
N LEU A 205 -1.27 9.78 -43.16
CA LEU A 205 -0.25 9.11 -42.35
C LEU A 205 -0.77 8.76 -40.95
N TYR A 206 -1.72 9.53 -40.43
CA TYR A 206 -2.45 9.20 -39.20
C TYR A 206 -3.71 8.39 -39.47
N THR A 207 -4.63 8.85 -40.33
CA THR A 207 -6.00 8.28 -40.43
C THR A 207 -5.97 6.78 -40.75
N GLN A 208 -5.11 6.34 -41.67
CA GLN A 208 -4.94 4.94 -42.05
C GLN A 208 -4.23 4.09 -40.97
N ASN A 209 -3.48 4.73 -40.06
CA ASN A 209 -2.75 4.08 -38.97
C ASN A 209 -3.37 4.31 -37.59
N ALA A 210 -4.52 5.00 -37.49
CA ALA A 210 -5.13 5.45 -36.24
C ALA A 210 -5.35 4.29 -35.24
N ARG A 211 -5.61 3.08 -35.75
CA ARG A 211 -5.66 1.85 -34.97
C ARG A 211 -4.38 1.58 -34.17
N ALA A 212 -3.19 1.72 -34.77
CA ALA A 212 -1.92 1.42 -34.09
C ALA A 212 -1.70 2.36 -32.89
N PHE A 213 -2.11 3.62 -33.00
CA PHE A 213 -2.05 4.58 -31.89
C PHE A 213 -3.06 4.23 -30.78
N ARG A 214 -4.32 3.95 -31.12
CA ARG A 214 -5.34 3.52 -30.15
C ARG A 214 -4.94 2.22 -29.43
N ASP A 215 -4.40 1.26 -30.17
CA ASP A 215 -3.99 -0.03 -29.63
C ASP A 215 -2.77 0.17 -28.68
N LEU A 216 -1.78 1.02 -29.02
CA LEU A 216 -0.73 1.47 -28.08
C LEU A 216 -1.31 2.10 -26.80
N TYR A 217 -2.27 3.03 -26.91
CA TYR A 217 -2.91 3.63 -25.73
C TYR A 217 -3.75 2.63 -24.93
N SER A 218 -4.09 1.48 -25.50
CA SER A 218 -4.74 0.37 -24.78
C SER A 218 -3.71 -0.41 -23.97
N GLU A 219 -2.54 -0.71 -24.55
CA GLU A 219 -1.42 -1.34 -23.82
C GLU A 219 -0.89 -0.45 -22.68
N LEU A 220 -0.79 0.87 -22.88
CA LEU A 220 -0.42 1.81 -21.81
C LEU A 220 -1.40 1.76 -20.61
N ARG A 221 -2.71 1.58 -20.87
CA ARG A 221 -3.73 1.39 -19.81
C ARG A 221 -3.60 0.04 -19.13
N LEU A 222 -3.27 -1.03 -19.87
CA LEU A 222 -3.05 -2.37 -19.32
C LEU A 222 -1.81 -2.41 -18.43
N TYR A 223 -0.68 -1.85 -18.88
CA TYR A 223 0.55 -1.74 -18.11
C TYR A 223 0.36 -0.91 -16.83
N TYR A 224 -0.32 0.24 -16.92
CA TYR A 224 -0.68 1.04 -15.74
C TYR A 224 -1.54 0.26 -14.73
N ARG A 225 -2.48 -0.58 -15.20
CA ARG A 225 -3.31 -1.45 -14.35
C ARG A 225 -2.57 -2.68 -13.79
N GLY A 226 -1.29 -2.88 -14.13
CA GLY A 226 -0.50 -4.01 -13.67
C GLY A 226 -0.73 -5.31 -14.45
N ALA A 227 -1.12 -5.22 -15.73
CA ALA A 227 -1.00 -6.37 -16.63
C ALA A 227 0.49 -6.72 -16.86
N ASN A 228 0.78 -8.01 -17.07
CA ASN A 228 2.14 -8.52 -17.24
C ASN A 228 2.70 -8.20 -18.64
N LEU A 229 3.03 -6.93 -18.89
CA LEU A 229 3.50 -6.38 -20.16
C LEU A 229 4.82 -5.61 -19.96
N HIS A 230 5.87 -5.95 -20.69
CA HIS A 230 7.14 -5.21 -20.61
C HIS A 230 7.08 -3.94 -21.47
N LEU A 231 6.81 -2.78 -20.86
CA LEU A 231 6.55 -1.52 -21.58
C LEU A 231 7.63 -1.14 -22.62
N GLU A 232 8.91 -1.43 -22.36
CA GLU A 232 9.99 -1.12 -23.30
C GLU A 232 9.88 -1.94 -24.61
N GLU A 233 9.38 -3.18 -24.53
CA GLU A 233 9.16 -4.07 -25.67
C GLU A 233 7.93 -3.65 -26.45
N THR A 234 6.81 -3.37 -25.75
CA THR A 234 5.58 -2.85 -26.35
C THR A 234 5.84 -1.56 -27.15
N LEU A 235 6.67 -0.66 -26.62
CA LEU A 235 7.09 0.54 -27.33
C LEU A 235 7.96 0.22 -28.54
N ALA A 236 8.94 -0.70 -28.42
CA ALA A 236 9.80 -1.09 -29.55
C ALA A 236 8.99 -1.74 -30.69
N GLU A 237 8.07 -2.65 -30.37
CA GLU A 237 7.18 -3.32 -31.30
C GLU A 237 6.24 -2.32 -32.02
N PHE A 238 5.70 -1.35 -31.28
CA PHE A 238 4.93 -0.25 -31.84
C PHE A 238 5.75 0.58 -32.84
N TRP A 239 6.98 1.00 -32.48
CA TRP A 239 7.81 1.83 -33.34
C TRP A 239 8.26 1.08 -34.61
N ALA A 240 8.60 -0.22 -34.51
CA ALA A 240 8.93 -1.05 -35.66
C ALA A 240 7.75 -1.13 -36.66
N ARG A 241 6.57 -1.56 -36.17
CA ARG A 241 5.36 -1.66 -37.00
C ARG A 241 4.90 -0.32 -37.58
N LEU A 242 5.12 0.78 -36.86
CA LEU A 242 4.80 2.12 -37.35
C LEU A 242 5.76 2.55 -38.47
N LEU A 243 7.06 2.22 -38.37
CA LEU A 243 8.06 2.53 -39.39
C LEU A 243 7.71 1.87 -40.72
N GLU A 244 7.41 0.56 -40.72
CA GLU A 244 7.05 -0.19 -41.93
C GLU A 244 5.84 0.43 -42.65
N ARG A 245 4.80 0.78 -41.87
CA ARG A 245 3.54 1.34 -42.38
C ARG A 245 3.73 2.73 -42.96
N LEU A 246 4.41 3.61 -42.23
CA LEU A 246 4.67 4.97 -42.69
C LEU A 246 5.65 4.96 -43.86
N PHE A 247 6.66 4.09 -43.90
CA PHE A 247 7.59 3.99 -45.03
C PHE A 247 6.89 3.47 -46.30
N LYS A 248 6.01 2.46 -46.19
CA LYS A 248 5.11 2.02 -47.28
C LYS A 248 4.23 3.18 -47.80
N GLN A 249 3.70 4.04 -46.92
CA GLN A 249 2.87 5.20 -47.29
C GLN A 249 3.65 6.40 -47.83
N LEU A 250 4.90 6.59 -47.44
CA LEU A 250 5.78 7.65 -47.97
C LEU A 250 6.32 7.31 -49.38
N HIS A 251 6.21 6.04 -49.79
CA HIS A 251 6.70 5.52 -51.06
C HIS A 251 5.70 4.59 -51.79
N PRO A 252 4.46 5.03 -52.09
CA PRO A 252 3.46 4.20 -52.80
C PRO A 252 3.89 3.76 -54.21
N GLN A 253 4.88 4.44 -54.79
CA GLN A 253 5.51 4.09 -56.06
C GLN A 253 6.60 3.00 -55.95
N LEU A 254 6.88 2.45 -54.76
CA LEU A 254 7.88 1.39 -54.56
C LEU A 254 7.19 0.07 -54.15
N LEU A 255 7.56 -1.02 -54.80
CA LEU A 255 7.23 -2.38 -54.38
C LEU A 255 8.18 -2.78 -53.25
N LEU A 256 7.66 -2.73 -52.03
CA LEU A 256 8.36 -3.03 -50.78
C LEU A 256 7.87 -4.38 -50.23
N PRO A 257 8.48 -5.52 -50.64
CA PRO A 257 8.19 -6.84 -50.08
C PRO A 257 8.67 -6.91 -48.63
N ASP A 258 8.15 -7.86 -47.85
CA ASP A 258 8.38 -7.85 -46.41
C ASP A 258 9.85 -8.17 -46.03
N ASP A 259 10.60 -8.93 -46.84
CA ASP A 259 12.07 -9.08 -46.74
C ASP A 259 12.82 -7.72 -46.70
N TYR A 260 12.30 -6.73 -47.42
CA TYR A 260 12.88 -5.38 -47.49
C TYR A 260 12.56 -4.57 -46.23
N LEU A 261 11.44 -4.87 -45.57
CA LEU A 261 11.02 -4.25 -44.32
C LEU A 261 11.80 -4.81 -43.13
N ASP A 262 12.07 -6.11 -43.14
CA ASP A 262 13.02 -6.74 -42.20
C ASP A 262 14.40 -6.10 -42.28
N CYS A 263 14.84 -5.71 -43.48
CA CYS A 263 16.08 -4.96 -43.67
C CYS A 263 15.96 -3.51 -43.17
N LEU A 264 14.87 -2.80 -43.48
CA LEU A 264 14.57 -1.47 -42.97
C LEU A 264 14.56 -1.43 -41.42
N GLY A 265 13.96 -2.43 -40.78
CA GLY A 265 13.93 -2.59 -39.32
C GLY A 265 15.34 -2.75 -38.73
N LYS A 266 16.19 -3.58 -39.34
CA LYS A 266 17.60 -3.75 -38.95
C LYS A 266 18.42 -2.46 -39.11
N GLN A 267 18.06 -1.59 -40.06
CA GLN A 267 18.69 -0.27 -40.23
C GLN A 267 18.11 0.81 -39.29
N ALA A 268 16.94 0.60 -38.68
CA ALA A 268 16.20 1.64 -37.95
C ALA A 268 16.96 2.18 -36.73
N GLU A 269 17.69 1.34 -35.99
CA GLU A 269 18.43 1.77 -34.79
C GLU A 269 19.63 2.67 -35.13
N ALA A 270 20.35 2.36 -36.20
CA ALA A 270 21.48 3.15 -36.68
C ALA A 270 21.03 4.45 -37.39
N LEU A 271 19.89 4.42 -38.09
CA LEU A 271 19.38 5.56 -38.86
C LEU A 271 18.46 6.50 -38.06
N ARG A 272 17.90 6.05 -36.93
CA ARG A 272 16.96 6.77 -36.06
C ARG A 272 15.89 7.55 -36.86
N PRO A 273 15.04 6.86 -37.65
CA PRO A 273 14.09 7.50 -38.56
C PRO A 273 13.13 8.47 -37.85
N PHE A 274 12.76 8.16 -36.60
CA PHE A 274 11.90 8.98 -35.73
C PHE A 274 12.68 9.96 -34.82
N GLY A 275 13.99 10.14 -35.03
CA GLY A 275 14.86 10.91 -34.13
C GLY A 275 15.00 10.29 -32.74
N GLU A 276 15.21 11.11 -31.71
CA GLU A 276 15.30 10.66 -30.31
C GLU A 276 13.92 10.43 -29.65
N ALA A 277 12.81 10.79 -30.30
CA ALA A 277 11.47 10.73 -29.69
C ALA A 277 11.05 9.34 -29.16
N PRO A 278 11.35 8.20 -29.85
CA PRO A 278 11.12 6.87 -29.29
C PRO A 278 11.87 6.61 -27.98
N ARG A 279 13.13 7.06 -27.91
CA ARG A 279 14.05 6.85 -26.78
C ARG A 279 13.65 7.72 -25.59
N GLU A 280 13.33 8.98 -25.83
CA GLU A 280 12.83 9.91 -24.81
C GLU A 280 11.46 9.47 -24.28
N LEU A 281 10.56 9.02 -25.15
CA LEU A 281 9.27 8.45 -24.71
C LEU A 281 9.51 7.23 -23.82
N ARG A 282 10.35 6.27 -24.23
CA ARG A 282 10.66 5.06 -23.44
C ARG A 282 11.20 5.40 -22.04
N LEU A 283 12.31 6.15 -21.98
CA LEU A 283 12.98 6.51 -20.73
C LEU A 283 12.12 7.34 -19.76
N ARG A 284 11.16 8.12 -20.28
CA ARG A 284 10.22 8.91 -19.47
C ARG A 284 9.00 8.10 -19.08
N ALA A 285 8.40 7.35 -20.02
CA ALA A 285 7.19 6.57 -19.81
C ALA A 285 7.41 5.46 -18.78
N THR A 286 8.47 4.65 -18.89
CA THR A 286 8.79 3.59 -17.90
C THR A 286 8.81 4.17 -16.48
N ARG A 287 9.58 5.25 -16.26
CA ARG A 287 9.68 5.89 -14.94
C ARG A 287 8.36 6.49 -14.45
N ALA A 288 7.61 7.15 -15.33
CA ALA A 288 6.34 7.79 -15.00
C ALA A 288 5.24 6.78 -14.66
N PHE A 289 5.02 5.77 -15.51
CA PHE A 289 3.99 4.76 -15.29
C PHE A 289 4.31 3.87 -14.09
N VAL A 290 5.58 3.47 -13.88
CA VAL A 290 5.99 2.70 -12.69
C VAL A 290 5.76 3.51 -11.41
N ALA A 291 6.10 4.80 -11.37
CA ALA A 291 5.87 5.65 -10.20
C ALA A 291 4.37 5.85 -9.90
N ALA A 292 3.56 6.10 -10.94
CA ALA A 292 2.10 6.23 -10.82
C ALA A 292 1.44 4.94 -10.32
N ARG A 293 1.73 3.81 -11.00
CA ARG A 293 1.21 2.47 -10.66
C ARG A 293 1.61 2.08 -9.24
N SER A 294 2.88 2.23 -8.88
CA SER A 294 3.38 1.86 -7.55
C SER A 294 2.74 2.67 -6.43
N PHE A 295 2.44 3.96 -6.64
CA PHE A 295 1.74 4.78 -5.64
C PHE A 295 0.29 4.31 -5.42
N VAL A 296 -0.46 4.07 -6.50
CA VAL A 296 -1.85 3.58 -6.42
C VAL A 296 -1.91 2.16 -5.85
N GLN A 297 -0.99 1.28 -6.24
CA GLN A 297 -0.80 -0.04 -5.62
C GLN A 297 -0.44 0.07 -4.13
N GLY A 298 0.36 1.07 -3.73
CA GLY A 298 0.68 1.37 -2.33
C GLY A 298 -0.57 1.67 -1.49
N LEU A 299 -1.43 2.57 -1.98
CA LEU A 299 -2.74 2.88 -1.36
C LEU A 299 -3.63 1.62 -1.30
N GLY A 300 -3.62 0.80 -2.34
CA GLY A 300 -4.32 -0.49 -2.39
C GLY A 300 -3.86 -1.45 -1.29
N VAL A 301 -2.55 -1.74 -1.22
CA VAL A 301 -1.97 -2.64 -0.21
C VAL A 301 -2.18 -2.10 1.20
N ALA A 302 -2.04 -0.78 1.43
CA ALA A 302 -2.32 -0.16 2.73
C ALA A 302 -3.78 -0.39 3.15
N SER A 303 -4.75 -0.12 2.27
CA SER A 303 -6.17 -0.35 2.54
C SER A 303 -6.46 -1.83 2.79
N ASP A 304 -5.84 -2.73 2.02
CA ASP A 304 -6.10 -4.17 2.08
C ASP A 304 -5.47 -4.82 3.33
N VAL A 305 -4.33 -4.30 3.80
CA VAL A 305 -3.74 -4.64 5.11
C VAL A 305 -4.66 -4.21 6.24
N VAL A 306 -5.09 -2.94 6.28
CA VAL A 306 -6.00 -2.43 7.33
C VAL A 306 -7.30 -3.25 7.37
N ARG A 307 -7.87 -3.58 6.21
CA ARG A 307 -9.07 -4.41 6.05
C ARG A 307 -8.91 -5.85 6.57
N LYS A 308 -7.74 -6.47 6.41
CA LYS A 308 -7.45 -7.83 6.92
C LYS A 308 -7.13 -7.83 8.41
N VAL A 309 -6.35 -6.87 8.88
CA VAL A 309 -5.97 -6.73 10.30
C VAL A 309 -7.21 -6.48 11.18
N ALA A 310 -8.20 -5.74 10.68
CA ALA A 310 -9.48 -5.52 11.36
C ALA A 310 -10.39 -6.77 11.50
N GLN A 311 -9.96 -7.92 10.97
CA GLN A 311 -10.65 -9.21 11.11
C GLN A 311 -9.94 -10.15 12.11
N VAL A 312 -8.77 -9.77 12.63
CA VAL A 312 -8.06 -10.53 13.66
C VAL A 312 -8.85 -10.46 14.98
N PRO A 313 -9.30 -11.59 15.55
CA PRO A 313 -10.15 -11.59 16.75
C PRO A 313 -9.35 -11.26 18.02
N LEU A 314 -10.03 -10.72 19.03
CA LEU A 314 -9.44 -10.53 20.36
C LEU A 314 -9.28 -11.87 21.08
N GLY A 315 -8.12 -12.07 21.70
CA GLY A 315 -7.81 -13.28 22.49
C GLY A 315 -8.60 -13.37 23.81
N PRO A 316 -8.68 -14.57 24.43
CA PRO A 316 -9.45 -14.77 25.66
C PRO A 316 -8.94 -13.91 26.83
N GLU A 317 -7.61 -13.79 27.01
CA GLU A 317 -7.06 -12.99 28.11
C GLU A 317 -7.24 -11.48 27.90
N CYS A 318 -7.30 -11.01 26.65
CA CYS A 318 -7.77 -9.66 26.35
C CYS A 318 -9.25 -9.48 26.75
N SER A 319 -10.12 -10.45 26.44
CA SER A 319 -11.53 -10.42 26.85
C SER A 319 -11.69 -10.39 28.38
N ARG A 320 -10.84 -11.15 29.12
CA ARG A 320 -10.75 -11.11 30.58
C ARG A 320 -10.32 -9.72 31.09
N ALA A 321 -9.22 -9.19 30.55
CA ALA A 321 -8.66 -7.91 30.97
C ALA A 321 -9.60 -6.73 30.69
N VAL A 322 -10.30 -6.73 29.55
CA VAL A 322 -11.26 -5.68 29.17
C VAL A 322 -12.53 -5.75 30.01
N MET A 323 -12.97 -6.94 30.42
CA MET A 323 -14.03 -7.11 31.42
C MET A 323 -13.62 -6.54 32.80
N LYS A 324 -12.40 -6.87 33.27
CA LYS A 324 -11.79 -6.31 34.50
C LYS A 324 -11.69 -4.78 34.44
N LEU A 325 -11.34 -4.23 33.27
CA LEU A 325 -11.22 -2.79 33.02
C LEU A 325 -12.58 -2.08 33.10
N VAL A 326 -13.62 -2.60 32.43
CA VAL A 326 -14.87 -1.86 32.19
C VAL A 326 -15.96 -2.16 33.23
N TYR A 327 -16.26 -3.44 33.51
CA TYR A 327 -17.46 -3.82 34.24
C TYR A 327 -17.23 -4.40 35.65
N CYS A 328 -16.03 -4.85 36.00
CA CYS A 328 -15.79 -5.29 37.39
C CYS A 328 -15.94 -4.17 38.44
N ALA A 329 -15.76 -2.90 38.05
CA ALA A 329 -16.15 -1.75 38.87
C ALA A 329 -17.65 -1.74 39.24
N HIS A 330 -18.52 -2.20 38.33
CA HIS A 330 -19.96 -2.30 38.57
C HIS A 330 -20.27 -3.48 39.48
N CYS A 331 -19.64 -4.64 39.25
CA CYS A 331 -19.80 -5.83 40.09
C CYS A 331 -19.36 -5.59 41.55
N LEU A 332 -18.28 -4.83 41.76
CA LEU A 332 -17.74 -4.51 43.09
C LEU A 332 -18.35 -3.23 43.71
N GLY A 333 -19.59 -2.89 43.34
CA GLY A 333 -20.38 -1.81 43.98
C GLY A 333 -19.89 -0.38 43.73
N VAL A 334 -18.99 -0.16 42.77
CA VAL A 334 -18.45 1.16 42.40
C VAL A 334 -18.69 1.55 40.93
N PRO A 335 -19.92 1.40 40.37
CA PRO A 335 -20.20 1.61 38.94
C PRO A 335 -19.89 3.04 38.44
N GLY A 336 -19.87 4.03 39.34
CA GLY A 336 -19.45 5.41 39.01
C GLY A 336 -17.94 5.62 38.87
N ALA A 337 -17.09 4.61 39.13
CA ALA A 337 -15.64 4.71 39.02
C ALA A 337 -15.19 4.43 37.58
N ARG A 338 -14.75 5.47 36.88
CA ARG A 338 -14.18 5.36 35.52
C ARG A 338 -12.74 4.85 35.55
N PRO A 339 -12.28 4.05 34.56
CA PRO A 339 -10.91 3.54 34.53
C PRO A 339 -9.83 4.62 34.60
N CYS A 340 -8.69 4.27 35.20
CA CYS A 340 -7.49 5.10 35.13
C CYS A 340 -6.92 5.11 33.70
N PRO A 341 -6.36 6.24 33.21
CA PRO A 341 -5.85 6.35 31.85
C PRO A 341 -4.79 5.29 31.52
N ASP A 342 -3.82 5.10 32.40
CA ASP A 342 -2.68 4.22 32.15
C ASP A 342 -3.01 2.75 32.40
N TYR A 343 -3.99 2.46 33.25
CA TYR A 343 -4.60 1.14 33.36
C TYR A 343 -5.26 0.73 32.03
N CYS A 344 -6.07 1.63 31.46
CA CYS A 344 -6.70 1.41 30.15
C CYS A 344 -5.66 1.22 29.05
N ARG A 345 -4.58 2.03 29.04
CA ARG A 345 -3.47 1.87 28.08
C ARG A 345 -2.80 0.51 28.20
N ASN A 346 -2.51 0.02 29.40
CA ASN A 346 -1.87 -1.28 29.59
C ASN A 346 -2.75 -2.45 29.12
N VAL A 347 -4.05 -2.43 29.43
CA VAL A 347 -5.00 -3.41 28.91
C VAL A 347 -5.06 -3.38 27.38
N LEU A 348 -5.20 -2.20 26.77
CA LEU A 348 -5.31 -2.10 25.31
C LEU A 348 -3.98 -2.36 24.57
N LYS A 349 -2.82 -2.05 25.15
CA LYS A 349 -1.52 -2.46 24.59
C LYS A 349 -1.31 -3.97 24.64
N GLY A 350 -1.73 -4.64 25.72
CA GLY A 350 -1.75 -6.10 25.80
C GLY A 350 -2.68 -6.72 24.75
N CYS A 351 -3.90 -6.20 24.63
CA CYS A 351 -4.88 -6.63 23.62
C CYS A 351 -4.42 -6.44 22.16
N LEU A 352 -3.76 -5.32 21.85
CA LEU A 352 -3.44 -4.89 20.48
C LEU A 352 -1.95 -5.08 20.13
N ALA A 353 -1.23 -5.88 20.91
CA ALA A 353 0.21 -6.05 20.82
C ALA A 353 0.68 -6.55 19.45
N ASN A 354 -0.09 -7.48 18.84
CA ASN A 354 0.18 -7.97 17.50
C ASN A 354 -0.10 -6.89 16.43
N GLN A 355 -1.14 -6.09 16.60
CA GLN A 355 -1.46 -4.98 15.69
C GLN A 355 -0.37 -3.89 15.74
N ALA A 356 0.20 -3.62 16.92
CA ALA A 356 1.30 -2.67 17.08
C ALA A 356 2.60 -3.10 16.37
N ASP A 357 2.86 -4.41 16.19
CA ASP A 357 4.00 -4.93 15.41
C ASP A 357 3.98 -4.51 13.91
N LEU A 358 2.86 -3.97 13.40
CA LEU A 358 2.77 -3.41 12.04
C LEU A 358 3.45 -2.04 11.89
N ASP A 359 3.62 -1.29 12.99
CA ASP A 359 3.99 0.13 12.99
C ASP A 359 5.24 0.44 12.15
N ALA A 360 6.33 -0.31 12.35
CA ALA A 360 7.60 -0.06 11.64
C ALA A 360 7.47 -0.20 10.12
N GLU A 361 6.75 -1.23 9.63
CA GLU A 361 6.57 -1.43 8.18
C GLU A 361 5.44 -0.58 7.60
N TRP A 362 4.49 -0.16 8.44
CA TRP A 362 3.48 0.83 8.09
C TRP A 362 4.13 2.19 7.82
N ARG A 363 4.99 2.68 8.73
CA ARG A 363 5.82 3.88 8.51
C ARG A 363 6.67 3.75 7.24
N ASN A 364 7.43 2.66 7.11
CA ASN A 364 8.26 2.40 5.93
C ASN A 364 7.47 2.50 4.61
N LEU A 365 6.24 1.97 4.58
CA LEU A 365 5.36 2.07 3.42
C LEU A 365 4.93 3.51 3.18
N LEU A 366 4.37 4.19 4.19
CA LEU A 366 3.83 5.55 4.03
C LEU A 366 4.93 6.58 3.71
N ASP A 367 6.11 6.49 4.30
CA ASP A 367 7.25 7.34 3.96
C ASP A 367 7.71 7.09 2.51
N SER A 368 7.73 5.82 2.05
CA SER A 368 8.07 5.49 0.66
C SER A 368 6.98 5.95 -0.33
N MET A 369 5.71 5.98 0.08
CA MET A 369 4.60 6.54 -0.69
C MET A 369 4.65 8.07 -0.74
N VAL A 370 5.01 8.75 0.35
CA VAL A 370 5.24 10.20 0.36
C VAL A 370 6.43 10.55 -0.55
N LEU A 371 7.49 9.75 -0.56
CA LEU A 371 8.70 9.94 -1.37
C LEU A 371 8.46 9.74 -2.87
N ILE A 372 7.68 8.74 -3.31
CA ILE A 372 7.47 8.50 -4.76
C ILE A 372 6.73 9.66 -5.45
N THR A 373 5.89 10.41 -4.72
CA THR A 373 5.19 11.59 -5.29
C THR A 373 6.15 12.70 -5.75
N ASP A 374 7.40 12.73 -5.28
CA ASP A 374 8.39 13.71 -5.75
C ASP A 374 8.83 13.43 -7.20
N LYS A 375 8.50 12.24 -7.75
CA LYS A 375 8.62 11.91 -9.19
C LYS A 375 7.43 12.39 -10.02
N PHE A 376 6.39 12.98 -9.43
CA PHE A 376 5.21 13.41 -10.19
C PHE A 376 5.46 14.74 -10.92
N TRP A 377 6.46 15.51 -10.47
CA TRP A 377 6.73 16.88 -10.91
C TRP A 377 7.81 17.02 -12.00
N GLY A 378 7.78 18.15 -12.69
CA GLY A 378 8.81 18.53 -13.68
C GLY A 378 8.57 17.99 -15.08
N THR A 379 9.53 18.23 -15.99
CA THR A 379 9.39 17.94 -17.44
C THR A 379 9.46 16.46 -17.80
N SER A 380 9.84 15.61 -16.84
CA SER A 380 9.81 14.14 -16.87
C SER A 380 8.93 13.55 -15.76
N GLY A 381 8.11 14.38 -15.09
CA GLY A 381 7.22 13.94 -14.02
C GLY A 381 5.95 13.26 -14.54
N VAL A 382 5.34 12.42 -13.70
CA VAL A 382 4.16 11.61 -14.03
C VAL A 382 3.08 12.39 -14.80
N GLU A 383 2.60 13.51 -14.26
CA GLU A 383 1.53 14.31 -14.87
C GLU A 383 1.91 14.74 -16.30
N SER A 384 3.11 15.28 -16.45
CA SER A 384 3.59 15.80 -17.73
C SER A 384 4.02 14.73 -18.72
N VAL A 385 4.22 13.47 -18.31
CA VAL A 385 4.56 12.37 -19.23
C VAL A 385 3.30 11.63 -19.66
N ILE A 386 2.43 11.23 -18.73
CA ILE A 386 1.18 10.54 -19.06
C ILE A 386 0.24 11.46 -19.86
N GLY A 387 0.18 12.75 -19.52
CA GLY A 387 -0.63 13.73 -20.25
C GLY A 387 -0.06 14.17 -21.61
N SER A 388 1.22 13.89 -21.93
CA SER A 388 1.85 14.36 -23.18
C SER A 388 2.42 13.26 -24.08
N VAL A 389 1.98 12.00 -23.92
CA VAL A 389 2.35 10.88 -24.82
C VAL A 389 2.16 11.26 -26.30
N HIS A 390 1.10 12.01 -26.61
CA HIS A 390 0.81 12.50 -27.96
C HIS A 390 1.86 13.48 -28.53
N THR A 391 2.62 14.23 -27.72
CA THR A 391 3.62 15.17 -28.25
C THR A 391 4.82 14.42 -28.81
N TRP A 392 5.33 13.41 -28.10
CA TRP A 392 6.43 12.56 -28.60
C TRP A 392 6.03 11.75 -29.84
N LEU A 393 4.77 11.28 -29.90
CA LEU A 393 4.23 10.63 -31.10
C LEU A 393 4.17 11.60 -32.30
N ALA A 394 3.84 12.87 -32.07
CA ALA A 394 3.88 13.89 -33.12
C ALA A 394 5.31 14.27 -33.52
N GLU A 395 6.21 14.48 -32.56
CA GLU A 395 7.63 14.77 -32.78
C GLU A 395 8.29 13.67 -33.63
N ALA A 396 8.01 12.40 -33.35
CA ALA A 396 8.48 11.26 -34.13
C ALA A 396 8.00 11.31 -35.60
N ILE A 397 6.71 11.55 -35.85
CA ILE A 397 6.17 11.61 -37.22
C ILE A 397 6.77 12.80 -37.99
N ASN A 398 6.95 13.96 -37.35
CA ASN A 398 7.67 15.09 -37.97
C ASN A 398 9.12 14.72 -38.31
N ALA A 399 9.85 14.08 -37.39
CA ALA A 399 11.23 13.65 -37.62
C ALA A 399 11.33 12.68 -38.80
N LEU A 400 10.39 11.73 -38.95
CA LEU A 400 10.33 10.84 -40.11
C LEU A 400 10.05 11.60 -41.42
N GLN A 401 9.13 12.57 -41.40
CA GLN A 401 8.83 13.41 -42.57
C GLN A 401 10.04 14.26 -42.99
N ASP A 402 10.72 14.90 -42.02
CA ASP A 402 11.84 15.79 -42.28
C ASP A 402 13.11 15.02 -42.69
N ASN A 403 13.32 13.82 -42.15
CA ASN A 403 14.43 12.95 -42.53
C ASN A 403 14.19 12.16 -43.82
N ARG A 404 12.95 12.10 -44.35
CA ARG A 404 12.48 11.15 -45.38
C ARG A 404 13.51 10.87 -46.47
N ASP A 405 13.92 11.90 -47.21
CA ASP A 405 14.76 11.72 -48.40
C ASP A 405 16.16 11.16 -48.05
N THR A 406 16.68 11.49 -46.86
CA THR A 406 17.96 10.95 -46.36
C THR A 406 17.81 9.52 -45.85
N LEU A 407 16.66 9.16 -45.28
CA LEU A 407 16.32 7.81 -44.88
C LEU A 407 16.19 6.92 -46.11
N THR A 408 15.42 7.33 -47.12
CA THR A 408 15.24 6.59 -48.38
C THR A 408 16.58 6.31 -49.05
N ALA A 409 17.47 7.31 -49.14
CA ALA A 409 18.80 7.14 -49.73
C ALA A 409 19.67 6.10 -48.99
N LYS A 410 19.73 6.18 -47.65
CA LYS A 410 20.51 5.23 -46.84
C LYS A 410 19.90 3.83 -46.80
N VAL A 411 18.57 3.72 -46.82
CA VAL A 411 17.87 2.43 -46.89
C VAL A 411 18.09 1.77 -48.25
N ILE A 412 18.06 2.52 -49.36
CA ILE A 412 18.42 2.00 -50.69
C ILE A 412 19.88 1.55 -50.74
N GLN A 413 20.79 2.26 -50.06
CA GLN A 413 22.20 1.87 -49.95
C GLN A 413 22.39 0.58 -49.12
N GLY A 414 21.64 0.40 -48.03
CA GLY A 414 21.78 -0.75 -47.11
C GLY A 414 20.96 -1.99 -47.47
N CYS A 415 19.82 -1.81 -48.16
CA CYS A 415 18.86 -2.88 -48.48
C CYS A 415 18.70 -3.12 -50.00
N GLY A 416 19.43 -2.38 -50.83
CA GLY A 416 19.33 -2.43 -52.28
C GLY A 416 18.22 -1.55 -52.85
N ASN A 417 18.15 -1.42 -54.17
CA ASN A 417 17.17 -0.56 -54.83
C ASN A 417 15.85 -1.32 -55.10
N PRO A 418 14.71 -0.95 -54.49
CA PRO A 418 13.44 -1.65 -54.66
C PRO A 418 12.84 -1.38 -56.05
N LYS A 419 11.95 -2.27 -56.50
CA LYS A 419 11.32 -2.15 -57.82
C LYS A 419 10.28 -1.02 -57.81
N VAL A 420 10.31 -0.15 -58.81
CA VAL A 420 9.27 0.87 -59.00
C VAL A 420 7.98 0.21 -59.47
N ASN A 421 6.86 0.59 -58.86
CA ASN A 421 5.51 0.16 -59.24
C ASN A 421 5.05 0.94 -60.49
N PRO A 422 4.81 0.30 -61.65
CA PRO A 422 4.41 0.99 -62.88
C PRO A 422 3.02 1.67 -62.81
N GLN A 423 2.23 1.38 -61.77
CA GLN A 423 0.89 1.96 -61.54
C GLN A 423 0.86 2.91 -60.33
N GLY A 424 2.02 3.31 -59.79
CA GLY A 424 2.08 4.28 -58.70
C GLY A 424 1.54 5.66 -59.12
N PRO A 425 0.86 6.41 -58.22
CA PRO A 425 0.46 7.78 -58.49
C PRO A 425 1.69 8.68 -58.72
N GLY A 426 1.52 9.73 -59.53
CA GLY A 426 2.55 10.74 -59.74
C GLY A 426 2.94 11.48 -58.45
N PRO A 427 4.08 12.18 -58.43
CA PRO A 427 4.59 12.84 -57.22
C PRO A 427 3.61 13.91 -56.72
N GLU A 428 2.94 13.66 -55.59
CA GLU A 428 2.07 14.64 -54.94
C GLU A 428 2.83 15.91 -54.53
N GLU A 429 2.15 17.05 -54.60
CA GLU A 429 2.68 18.33 -54.12
C GLU A 429 3.02 18.32 -52.62
N LYS A 430 3.89 19.25 -52.22
CA LYS A 430 4.26 19.46 -50.81
C LYS A 430 3.02 19.74 -49.96
N ARG A 431 2.55 18.72 -49.22
CA ARG A 431 1.47 18.86 -48.22
C ARG A 431 1.77 20.03 -47.29
N ARG A 432 0.78 20.90 -47.10
CA ARG A 432 0.87 22.02 -46.14
C ARG A 432 0.90 21.44 -44.73
N ARG A 433 2.03 21.57 -44.03
CA ARG A 433 2.19 21.12 -42.64
C ARG A 433 1.17 21.83 -41.75
N GLY A 434 0.28 21.08 -41.11
CA GLY A 434 -0.63 21.63 -40.10
C GLY A 434 0.15 22.15 -38.90
N LYS A 435 -0.33 23.22 -38.26
CA LYS A 435 0.24 23.66 -36.98
C LYS A 435 -0.15 22.65 -35.90
N LEU A 436 0.82 21.93 -35.38
CA LEU A 436 0.68 21.25 -34.09
C LEU A 436 0.48 22.29 -32.99
N ALA A 437 -0.38 21.98 -32.02
CA ALA A 437 -0.42 22.70 -30.77
C ALA A 437 0.97 22.58 -30.09
N PRO A 438 1.53 23.66 -29.53
CA PRO A 438 2.65 23.55 -28.60
C PRO A 438 2.27 22.66 -27.41
N ARG A 439 3.27 22.19 -26.67
CA ARG A 439 3.07 21.58 -25.35
C ARG A 439 2.60 22.63 -24.35
N GLU A 440 1.31 22.96 -24.40
CA GLU A 440 0.65 23.66 -23.30
C GLU A 440 0.80 22.81 -22.04
N ARG A 441 1.13 23.45 -20.91
CA ARG A 441 0.92 22.80 -19.62
C ARG A 441 -0.59 22.64 -19.45
N PRO A 442 -1.10 21.47 -19.01
CA PRO A 442 -2.48 21.39 -18.58
C PRO A 442 -2.74 22.44 -17.49
N PRO A 443 -3.87 23.16 -17.53
CA PRO A 443 -4.22 24.09 -16.46
C PRO A 443 -4.60 23.33 -15.18
N SER A 444 -4.42 24.00 -14.04
CA SER A 444 -4.71 23.54 -12.66
C SER A 444 -3.68 22.61 -12.03
N GLY A 445 -3.14 23.04 -10.88
CA GLY A 445 -2.49 22.18 -9.88
C GLY A 445 -3.50 21.25 -9.19
N THR A 446 -4.18 20.41 -9.97
CA THR A 446 -5.11 19.39 -9.45
C THR A 446 -4.31 18.30 -8.76
N LEU A 447 -3.24 17.81 -9.41
CA LEU A 447 -2.32 16.86 -8.78
C LEU A 447 -1.58 17.48 -7.58
N GLU A 448 -1.24 18.77 -7.63
CA GLU A 448 -0.60 19.48 -6.50
C GLU A 448 -1.47 19.43 -5.25
N LYS A 449 -2.79 19.66 -5.40
CA LYS A 449 -3.77 19.53 -4.32
C LYS A 449 -3.90 18.09 -3.84
N LEU A 450 -4.06 17.12 -4.74
CA LEU A 450 -4.16 15.70 -4.39
C LEU A 450 -2.92 15.21 -3.63
N VAL A 451 -1.71 15.56 -4.07
CA VAL A 451 -0.46 15.21 -3.38
C VAL A 451 -0.33 15.95 -2.05
N SER A 452 -0.72 17.22 -1.96
CA SER A 452 -0.71 17.94 -0.68
C SER A 452 -1.69 17.33 0.34
N GLU A 453 -2.89 16.92 -0.11
CA GLU A 453 -3.88 16.29 0.74
C GLU A 453 -3.44 14.89 1.18
N ALA A 454 -2.94 14.07 0.25
CA ALA A 454 -2.37 12.75 0.56
C ALA A 454 -1.15 12.86 1.49
N LYS A 455 -0.22 13.80 1.27
CA LYS A 455 0.93 14.01 2.18
C LYS A 455 0.50 14.47 3.57
N ALA A 456 -0.67 15.10 3.74
CA ALA A 456 -1.24 15.39 5.05
C ALA A 456 -1.89 14.15 5.67
N GLN A 457 -2.82 13.50 4.95
CA GLN A 457 -3.60 12.36 5.47
C GLN A 457 -2.71 11.13 5.76
N LEU A 458 -1.69 10.85 4.95
CA LEU A 458 -0.74 9.75 5.21
C LEU A 458 0.18 10.03 6.41
N ARG A 459 0.42 11.30 6.77
CA ARG A 459 1.16 11.66 7.99
C ARG A 459 0.29 11.58 9.24
N ASP A 460 -0.96 12.01 9.14
CA ASP A 460 -1.95 11.93 10.23
C ASP A 460 -2.14 10.48 10.71
N VAL A 461 -2.16 9.52 9.77
CA VAL A 461 -2.31 8.09 10.07
C VAL A 461 -0.97 7.33 10.24
N GLN A 462 0.16 8.03 10.29
CA GLN A 462 1.49 7.40 10.36
C GLN A 462 1.71 6.64 11.69
N ASP A 463 1.09 7.11 12.78
CA ASP A 463 1.14 6.51 14.12
C ASP A 463 -0.07 5.59 14.43
N PHE A 464 -0.88 5.23 13.42
CA PHE A 464 -2.19 4.58 13.63
C PHE A 464 -2.14 3.34 14.55
N TRP A 465 -1.22 2.41 14.31
CA TRP A 465 -1.18 1.13 15.04
C TRP A 465 -0.83 1.26 16.52
N ILE A 466 0.00 2.24 16.90
CA ILE A 466 0.40 2.51 18.30
C ILE A 466 -0.48 3.56 18.99
N SER A 467 -1.20 4.39 18.24
CA SER A 467 -2.13 5.38 18.80
C SER A 467 -3.48 4.78 19.20
N LEU A 468 -3.89 3.64 18.62
CA LEU A 468 -5.15 2.94 18.94
C LEU A 468 -5.44 2.80 20.46
N PRO A 469 -4.53 2.29 21.32
CA PRO A 469 -4.73 2.27 22.77
C PRO A 469 -5.02 3.65 23.36
N GLY A 470 -4.33 4.71 22.91
CA GLY A 470 -4.54 6.07 23.39
C GLY A 470 -5.92 6.60 23.02
N THR A 471 -6.26 6.56 21.73
CA THR A 471 -7.51 7.10 21.17
C THR A 471 -8.74 6.38 21.71
N LEU A 472 -8.69 5.05 21.81
CA LEU A 472 -9.81 4.25 22.34
C LEU A 472 -10.06 4.53 23.83
N CYS A 473 -9.00 4.67 24.62
CA CYS A 473 -9.11 5.07 26.02
C CYS A 473 -9.71 6.48 26.14
N SER A 474 -9.18 7.48 25.42
CA SER A 474 -9.65 8.87 25.53
C SER A 474 -11.09 9.09 25.01
N GLU A 475 -11.49 8.43 23.92
CA GLU A 475 -12.79 8.69 23.29
C GLU A 475 -13.91 7.72 23.70
N LYS A 476 -13.60 6.44 23.92
CA LYS A 476 -14.64 5.38 23.96
C LYS A 476 -14.82 4.78 25.35
N MET A 477 -13.75 4.70 26.15
CA MET A 477 -13.81 4.09 27.51
C MET A 477 -14.08 5.10 28.64
N ALA A 478 -14.37 6.37 28.30
CA ALA A 478 -14.89 7.39 29.21
C ALA A 478 -14.09 7.54 30.52
N LEU A 479 -12.78 7.79 30.40
CA LEU A 479 -11.83 7.93 31.51
C LEU A 479 -12.22 8.97 32.56
N SER A 480 -11.61 8.86 33.75
CA SER A 480 -11.59 9.97 34.72
C SER A 480 -10.87 11.19 34.15
N THR A 481 -11.53 12.35 34.19
CA THR A 481 -10.91 13.67 33.96
C THR A 481 -10.40 14.33 35.25
N ALA A 482 -10.72 13.77 36.41
CA ALA A 482 -10.11 14.14 37.69
C ALA A 482 -8.72 13.51 37.82
N SER A 483 -7.88 14.06 38.72
CA SER A 483 -6.53 13.53 39.01
C SER A 483 -6.55 12.04 39.36
N ASP A 484 -5.43 11.36 39.11
CA ASP A 484 -5.29 9.90 39.19
C ASP A 484 -5.75 9.27 40.51
N ASP A 485 -5.83 10.04 41.60
CA ASP A 485 -6.18 9.56 42.94
C ASP A 485 -7.58 8.93 43.07
N ARG A 486 -8.47 9.05 42.06
CA ARG A 486 -9.91 8.71 42.18
C ARG A 486 -10.52 7.94 41.00
N CYS A 487 -9.72 7.31 40.15
CA CYS A 487 -10.18 6.42 39.07
C CYS A 487 -10.33 4.95 39.53
N TRP A 488 -10.80 4.05 38.65
CA TRP A 488 -10.82 2.59 38.84
C TRP A 488 -9.49 1.99 38.36
N ASN A 489 -8.78 1.30 39.25
CA ASN A 489 -7.44 0.75 39.01
C ASN A 489 -7.40 -0.78 38.82
N GLY A 490 -8.54 -1.42 38.57
CA GLY A 490 -8.65 -2.87 38.40
C GLY A 490 -8.83 -3.66 39.70
N MET A 491 -8.75 -3.00 40.87
CA MET A 491 -9.03 -3.58 42.18
C MET A 491 -10.02 -2.74 43.00
N ALA A 492 -9.82 -1.42 43.01
CA ALA A 492 -10.59 -0.48 43.82
C ALA A 492 -10.65 0.92 43.15
N ARG A 493 -11.28 1.87 43.84
CA ARG A 493 -11.17 3.29 43.49
C ARG A 493 -9.89 3.87 44.12
N GLY A 494 -8.97 4.33 43.28
CA GLY A 494 -7.69 4.91 43.69
C GLY A 494 -6.73 5.05 42.50
N ARG A 495 -5.51 5.49 42.77
CA ARG A 495 -4.46 5.61 41.74
C ARG A 495 -4.07 4.27 41.14
N TYR A 496 -3.75 4.28 39.85
CA TYR A 496 -2.94 3.26 39.21
C TYR A 496 -1.45 3.50 39.56
N LEU A 497 -0.64 2.44 39.56
CA LEU A 497 0.78 2.49 39.97
C LEU A 497 1.77 1.88 38.96
N PRO A 498 1.42 0.82 38.21
CA PRO A 498 2.31 0.32 37.15
C PRO A 498 2.51 1.35 36.03
N GLU A 499 3.71 1.39 35.48
CA GLU A 499 4.03 2.22 34.31
C GLU A 499 3.34 1.70 33.04
N VAL A 500 3.25 2.55 32.01
CA VAL A 500 2.68 2.15 30.70
C VAL A 500 3.69 1.32 29.92
N MET A 501 3.29 0.13 29.47
CA MET A 501 4.11 -0.78 28.68
C MET A 501 4.54 -0.17 27.35
N GLY A 502 5.66 -0.66 26.80
CA GLY A 502 6.06 -0.39 25.41
C GLY A 502 5.07 -0.97 24.39
N ASP A 503 5.16 -0.53 23.14
CA ASP A 503 4.29 -1.00 22.05
C ASP A 503 4.85 -2.24 21.36
N GLY A 504 3.99 -3.02 20.71
CA GLY A 504 4.37 -4.29 20.06
C GLY A 504 4.37 -5.50 21.00
N LEU A 505 4.44 -6.69 20.42
CA LEU A 505 4.26 -7.98 21.09
C LEU A 505 5.35 -8.24 22.15
N ALA A 506 6.62 -8.05 21.80
CA ALA A 506 7.75 -8.35 22.68
C ALA A 506 7.72 -7.55 24.00
N ASN A 507 7.14 -6.34 23.98
CA ASN A 507 7.06 -5.46 25.15
C ASN A 507 5.94 -5.85 26.14
N GLN A 508 5.08 -6.82 25.82
CA GLN A 508 4.00 -7.25 26.72
C GLN A 508 4.39 -8.39 27.68
N ILE A 509 5.62 -8.91 27.62
CA ILE A 509 6.09 -10.02 28.47
C ILE A 509 5.93 -9.74 29.98
N ASN A 510 5.99 -8.47 30.38
CA ASN A 510 5.82 -8.00 31.75
C ASN A 510 4.54 -7.16 31.95
N ASN A 511 3.54 -7.26 31.05
CA ASN A 511 2.30 -6.48 31.16
C ASN A 511 1.50 -6.93 32.40
N PRO A 512 1.20 -6.03 33.36
CA PRO A 512 0.57 -6.41 34.62
C PRO A 512 -0.93 -6.72 34.51
N GLU A 513 -1.57 -6.45 33.37
CA GLU A 513 -3.02 -6.56 33.19
C GLU A 513 -3.45 -7.60 32.17
N VAL A 514 -2.54 -8.03 31.28
CA VAL A 514 -2.82 -9.01 30.22
C VAL A 514 -1.66 -9.99 30.11
N GLU A 515 -1.92 -11.27 30.36
CA GLU A 515 -0.94 -12.33 30.07
C GLU A 515 -0.85 -12.53 28.55
N VAL A 516 0.31 -12.22 27.96
CA VAL A 516 0.53 -12.27 26.50
C VAL A 516 1.68 -13.22 26.16
N ASP A 517 1.35 -14.32 25.47
CA ASP A 517 2.36 -15.26 24.98
C ASP A 517 3.08 -14.71 23.75
N ILE A 518 4.21 -14.05 24.00
CA ILE A 518 5.07 -13.46 22.96
C ILE A 518 5.66 -14.49 21.98
N THR A 519 5.59 -15.79 22.28
CA THR A 519 6.09 -16.86 21.41
C THR A 519 5.10 -17.27 20.32
N LYS A 520 3.82 -16.82 20.44
CA LYS A 520 2.74 -17.12 19.49
C LYS A 520 2.22 -15.84 18.80
N PRO A 521 3.00 -15.20 17.92
CA PRO A 521 2.53 -14.06 17.13
C PRO A 521 1.43 -14.46 16.16
N ASP A 522 0.49 -13.55 15.89
CA ASP A 522 -0.56 -13.80 14.91
C ASP A 522 0.00 -13.89 13.48
N MET A 523 -0.40 -14.94 12.75
CA MET A 523 0.13 -15.24 11.42
C MET A 523 -0.50 -14.35 10.32
N THR A 524 -1.72 -13.84 10.50
CA THR A 524 -2.34 -12.87 9.60
C THR A 524 -1.62 -11.52 9.69
N ILE A 525 -1.25 -11.09 10.89
CA ILE A 525 -0.40 -9.93 11.14
C ILE A 525 0.98 -10.13 10.48
N ARG A 526 1.66 -11.25 10.75
CA ARG A 526 2.99 -11.53 10.15
C ARG A 526 2.94 -11.57 8.61
N GLN A 527 1.86 -12.09 8.02
CA GLN A 527 1.63 -12.02 6.57
C GLN A 527 1.44 -10.58 6.07
N GLN A 528 0.69 -9.74 6.81
CA GLN A 528 0.48 -8.33 6.43
C GLN A 528 1.77 -7.50 6.54
N ILE A 529 2.59 -7.73 7.56
CA ILE A 529 3.95 -7.17 7.68
C ILE A 529 4.78 -7.50 6.44
N MET A 530 4.68 -8.73 5.90
CA MET A 530 5.36 -9.11 4.64
C MET A 530 4.78 -8.37 3.42
N GLN A 531 3.46 -8.15 3.33
CA GLN A 531 2.86 -7.36 2.25
C GLN A 531 3.34 -5.89 2.27
N LEU A 532 3.41 -5.27 3.46
CA LEU A 532 3.97 -3.93 3.64
C LEU A 532 5.43 -3.86 3.17
N LYS A 533 6.26 -4.85 3.50
CA LYS A 533 7.66 -4.97 3.04
C LYS A 533 7.79 -5.09 1.53
N ILE A 534 7.02 -5.98 0.90
CA ILE A 534 7.04 -6.18 -0.56
C ILE A 534 6.66 -4.89 -1.29
N MET A 535 5.58 -4.22 -0.85
CA MET A 535 5.11 -2.98 -1.47
C MET A 535 6.09 -1.81 -1.24
N THR A 536 6.67 -1.72 -0.04
CA THR A 536 7.74 -0.77 0.28
C THR A 536 8.95 -0.93 -0.65
N ASN A 537 9.38 -2.17 -0.91
CA ASN A 537 10.51 -2.44 -1.81
C ASN A 537 10.16 -2.11 -3.27
N ARG A 538 8.94 -2.44 -3.74
CA ARG A 538 8.43 -1.99 -5.05
C ARG A 538 8.49 -0.47 -5.19
N LEU A 539 8.00 0.29 -4.20
CA LEU A 539 8.05 1.77 -4.19
C LEU A 539 9.48 2.33 -4.22
N ARG A 540 10.42 1.70 -3.51
CA ARG A 540 11.83 2.11 -3.50
C ARG A 540 12.53 1.85 -4.84
N SER A 541 12.24 0.73 -5.51
CA SER A 541 12.69 0.46 -6.88
C SER A 541 12.04 1.39 -7.91
N ALA A 542 10.72 1.64 -7.77
CA ALA A 542 9.99 2.61 -8.58
C ALA A 542 10.56 4.03 -8.49
N TYR A 543 11.03 4.44 -7.30
CA TYR A 543 11.71 5.72 -7.10
C TYR A 543 13.05 5.82 -7.86
N ASN A 544 13.72 4.70 -8.09
CA ASN A 544 14.91 4.63 -8.95
C ASN A 544 14.57 4.51 -10.44
N GLY A 545 13.30 4.26 -10.77
CA GLY A 545 12.79 4.10 -12.14
C GLY A 545 12.74 2.67 -12.65
N ASN A 546 12.89 1.67 -11.77
CA ASN A 546 12.95 0.24 -12.10
C ASN A 546 11.61 -0.44 -11.79
N ASP A 547 11.13 -1.30 -12.71
CA ASP A 547 9.93 -2.10 -12.51
C ASP A 547 10.27 -3.50 -12.00
N VAL A 548 10.10 -3.74 -10.69
CA VAL A 548 10.44 -5.02 -10.04
C VAL A 548 9.64 -6.20 -10.60
N ASP A 549 8.44 -5.93 -11.12
CA ASP A 549 7.55 -6.99 -11.63
C ASP A 549 8.09 -7.64 -12.92
N PHE A 550 9.16 -7.10 -13.51
CA PHE A 550 9.81 -7.59 -14.74
C PHE A 550 11.32 -7.80 -14.63
N GLN A 551 11.95 -7.58 -13.46
CA GLN A 551 13.41 -7.71 -13.32
C GLN A 551 13.92 -9.16 -13.51
N ASP A 552 13.06 -10.16 -13.31
CA ASP A 552 13.38 -11.59 -13.54
C ASP A 552 13.31 -11.99 -15.03
N ALA A 553 12.93 -11.08 -15.94
CA ALA A 553 12.82 -11.37 -17.38
C ALA A 553 14.07 -10.97 -18.21
N SER A 554 14.92 -10.10 -17.67
CA SER A 554 16.16 -9.66 -18.33
C SER A 554 17.37 -10.45 -17.83
N ASP A 555 17.65 -11.59 -18.48
CA ASP A 555 18.88 -12.37 -18.25
C ASP A 555 20.08 -11.64 -18.89
N ASP A 556 20.98 -11.10 -18.06
CA ASP A 556 22.30 -10.64 -18.50
C ASP A 556 23.32 -10.85 -17.37
N GLY A 557 24.46 -11.45 -17.71
CA GLY A 557 25.22 -12.28 -16.78
C GLY A 557 26.18 -11.55 -15.83
N SER A 558 26.26 -12.01 -14.58
CA SER A 558 27.34 -11.66 -13.64
C SER A 558 27.83 -12.88 -12.86
N GLY A 559 28.88 -13.54 -13.34
CA GLY A 559 29.42 -14.76 -12.74
C GLY A 559 30.62 -14.55 -11.81
N SER A 560 30.63 -15.23 -10.66
CA SER A 560 31.81 -15.64 -9.88
C SER A 560 31.42 -16.54 -8.71
N GLY A 561 32.08 -17.69 -8.52
CA GLY A 561 31.77 -18.63 -7.43
C GLY A 561 32.35 -20.03 -7.66
N SER A 562 33.67 -20.19 -7.47
CA SER A 562 34.40 -21.44 -7.72
C SER A 562 34.27 -22.49 -6.61
N GLY A 563 34.50 -23.76 -6.97
CA GLY A 563 34.41 -24.94 -6.11
C GLY A 563 33.99 -26.15 -6.96
N ASP A 564 34.81 -26.59 -7.93
CA ASP A 564 36.06 -27.34 -7.74
C ASP A 564 35.88 -28.60 -6.86
N GLY A 565 36.29 -29.75 -7.39
CA GLY A 565 35.88 -31.06 -6.87
C GLY A 565 35.91 -32.24 -7.84
N CYS A 566 36.68 -32.16 -8.94
CA CYS A 566 36.92 -33.30 -9.83
C CYS A 566 38.41 -33.67 -9.81
N LEU A 567 38.75 -34.65 -8.98
CA LEU A 567 40.02 -35.37 -9.07
C LEU A 567 39.97 -36.34 -10.26
N ASP A 568 40.85 -36.14 -11.24
CA ASP A 568 41.38 -37.23 -12.03
C ASP A 568 42.86 -36.94 -12.37
N ASP A 569 43.75 -37.81 -11.92
CA ASP A 569 45.18 -37.77 -12.26
C ASP A 569 45.35 -38.28 -13.69
N LEU A 570 46.10 -37.57 -14.56
CA LEU A 570 46.99 -38.15 -15.57
C LEU A 570 47.74 -37.08 -16.40
N CYS A 571 48.99 -37.39 -16.78
CA CYS A 571 49.85 -36.66 -17.74
C CYS A 571 50.11 -35.15 -17.46
N GLY A 572 51.29 -34.69 -17.02
CA GLY A 572 52.56 -35.37 -16.74
C GLY A 572 53.65 -35.11 -17.79
N GLN A 573 54.75 -34.45 -17.36
CA GLN A 573 56.00 -34.16 -18.12
C GLN A 573 55.88 -33.05 -19.22
N LYS A 574 56.93 -32.27 -19.57
CA LYS A 574 58.40 -32.42 -19.36
C LYS A 574 59.16 -31.07 -19.51
N VAL A 575 60.21 -30.85 -18.70
CA VAL A 575 61.44 -30.02 -19.01
C VAL A 575 61.24 -28.47 -19.10
N SER A 576 62.16 -27.59 -18.67
CA SER A 576 63.61 -27.68 -18.39
C SER A 576 64.10 -26.90 -17.14
N ARG A 577 65.39 -27.04 -16.79
CA ARG A 577 66.07 -26.46 -15.60
C ARG A 577 67.00 -25.28 -15.95
N LYS A 578 67.10 -24.27 -15.06
CA LYS A 578 68.29 -23.44 -14.71
C LYS A 578 67.88 -22.34 -13.69
N SER A 579 68.70 -21.83 -12.76
CA SER A 579 69.77 -22.42 -11.91
C SER A 579 70.23 -21.41 -10.84
N SER A 580 70.24 -21.77 -9.54
CA SER A 580 70.87 -21.03 -8.40
C SER A 580 70.31 -19.61 -8.09
N ARG A 581 70.41 -19.02 -6.88
CA ARG A 581 71.21 -19.30 -5.66
C ARG A 581 70.37 -19.38 -4.37
N THR A 582 70.99 -19.86 -3.29
CA THR A 582 70.46 -20.02 -1.92
C THR A 582 70.66 -18.79 -1.00
N PRO A 583 69.94 -18.70 0.14
CA PRO A 583 70.02 -17.58 1.10
C PRO A 583 71.13 -17.74 2.15
N LEU A 584 71.31 -16.72 3.01
CA LEU A 584 72.15 -16.77 4.21
C LEU A 584 71.50 -16.03 5.40
N THR A 585 71.74 -16.57 6.60
CA THR A 585 71.14 -16.19 7.89
C THR A 585 72.07 -15.26 8.70
N HIS A 586 71.59 -14.64 9.79
CA HIS A 586 72.09 -14.77 11.18
C HIS A 586 71.46 -13.72 12.12
N ALA A 587 71.58 -13.90 13.46
CA ALA A 587 70.86 -13.10 14.46
C ALA A 587 71.54 -13.01 15.84
N LEU A 588 71.47 -11.82 16.47
CA LEU A 588 71.54 -11.50 17.93
C LEU A 588 72.82 -11.90 18.72
N PRO A 589 73.05 -11.43 19.99
CA PRO A 589 72.34 -10.45 20.86
C PRO A 589 73.13 -9.11 21.01
N GLY A 590 72.90 -8.16 21.93
CA GLY A 590 71.85 -7.94 22.96
C GLY A 590 72.36 -7.94 24.43
N LEU A 591 72.23 -6.83 25.18
CA LEU A 591 72.49 -6.70 26.64
C LEU A 591 71.79 -5.45 27.26
N SER A 592 71.74 -5.37 28.60
CA SER A 592 70.95 -4.42 29.44
C SER A 592 71.72 -4.03 30.73
N GLU A 593 71.29 -3.19 31.70
CA GLU A 593 70.01 -2.49 32.00
C GLU A 593 70.20 -0.93 31.99
N GLN A 594 69.64 0.02 32.75
CA GLN A 594 68.84 0.20 34.01
C GLN A 594 68.01 1.53 33.86
N GLU A 595 67.06 1.96 34.70
CA GLU A 595 66.12 1.37 35.68
C GLU A 595 65.15 2.50 36.16
N GLY A 596 63.90 2.20 36.56
CA GLY A 596 63.05 3.12 37.35
C GLY A 596 61.82 3.76 36.67
N GLN A 597 60.62 3.85 37.28
CA GLN A 597 59.74 2.76 37.73
C GLN A 597 58.28 3.26 38.01
N LYS A 598 57.28 2.39 37.75
CA LYS A 598 55.87 2.34 38.26
C LYS A 598 54.70 3.15 37.63
N THR A 599 53.61 2.38 37.41
CA THR A 599 52.16 2.68 37.56
C THR A 599 51.40 3.61 36.60
N SER A 600 51.02 3.04 35.44
CA SER A 600 49.63 2.67 35.08
C SER A 600 48.43 3.53 35.51
N ALA A 601 47.68 4.01 34.50
CA ALA A 601 46.20 4.04 34.46
C ALA A 601 45.75 3.93 32.98
N ALA A 602 44.54 3.47 32.70
CA ALA A 602 44.07 3.20 31.32
C ALA A 602 42.62 3.67 31.09
N SER A 603 42.27 4.03 29.85
CA SER A 603 40.96 3.78 29.19
C SER A 603 40.87 4.36 27.76
N CYS A 604 39.86 3.93 27.00
CA CYS A 604 39.66 4.24 25.57
C CYS A 604 38.97 5.60 25.28
N PRO A 605 39.09 6.13 24.04
CA PRO A 605 38.41 7.36 23.61
C PRO A 605 37.00 7.12 23.04
N GLN A 606 36.14 8.15 23.13
CA GLN A 606 34.83 8.28 22.49
C GLN A 606 34.57 9.75 22.04
N PRO A 607 33.58 10.04 21.16
CA PRO A 607 33.66 11.15 20.20
C PRO A 607 33.21 12.54 20.72
N PRO A 608 33.54 13.63 20.00
CA PRO A 608 33.28 15.00 20.44
C PRO A 608 31.84 15.47 20.20
N THR A 609 31.33 16.30 21.12
CA THR A 609 30.06 17.03 21.01
C THR A 609 30.28 18.46 20.52
N PHE A 610 29.47 18.94 19.58
CA PHE A 610 29.51 20.31 19.05
C PHE A 610 28.10 20.93 18.96
N LEU A 611 27.68 21.63 20.01
CA LEU A 611 26.56 22.59 19.98
C LEU A 611 26.81 23.71 21.00
N LEU A 612 26.31 24.92 20.69
CA LEU A 612 26.56 26.26 21.28
C LEU A 612 27.70 27.01 20.53
N PRO A 613 27.38 28.05 19.73
CA PRO A 613 26.56 29.18 20.18
C PRO A 613 25.46 29.66 19.18
N LEU A 614 24.20 29.77 19.63
CA LEU A 614 23.15 30.50 18.89
C LEU A 614 22.13 31.25 19.77
N LEU A 615 22.36 31.32 21.09
CA LEU A 615 21.39 31.87 22.07
C LEU A 615 21.58 33.36 22.42
N LEU A 616 22.31 34.12 21.60
CA LEU A 616 22.70 35.51 21.90
C LEU A 616 22.05 36.59 21.01
N PHE A 617 21.12 36.20 20.12
CA PHE A 617 20.48 37.14 19.16
C PHE A 617 18.98 37.38 19.36
N LEU A 618 18.32 36.74 20.34
CA LEU A 618 16.86 36.81 20.53
C LEU A 618 16.38 37.76 21.65
N ALA A 619 17.27 38.57 22.24
CA ALA A 619 16.98 39.38 23.42
C ALA A 619 16.65 40.88 23.15
N LEU A 620 16.66 41.34 21.89
CA LEU A 620 16.60 42.79 21.56
C LEU A 620 15.63 43.18 20.42
N THR A 621 14.41 42.65 20.42
CA THR A 621 13.29 43.21 19.61
C THR A 621 11.92 43.04 20.31
N VAL A 622 11.56 43.96 21.20
CA VAL A 622 10.22 44.05 21.80
C VAL A 622 9.65 45.46 21.64
N ALA A 623 8.33 45.54 21.48
CA ALA A 623 7.44 46.71 21.48
C ALA A 623 7.15 47.43 20.14
N ARG A 624 5.93 47.19 19.61
CA ARG A 624 5.03 48.23 19.08
C ARG A 624 3.58 47.91 19.48
N PRO A 625 2.67 48.91 19.58
CA PRO A 625 1.46 48.79 20.41
C PRO A 625 0.21 48.29 19.67
N ARG A 626 -0.77 47.80 20.45
CA ARG A 626 -2.18 47.68 20.06
C ARG A 626 -2.85 49.06 19.99
N GLY A 627 -3.96 49.18 19.26
CA GLY A 627 -4.78 50.38 19.20
C GLY A 627 -6.26 50.10 19.40
N ARG A 628 -6.92 50.99 20.16
CA ARG A 628 -8.32 50.97 20.65
C ARG A 628 -8.64 49.81 21.59
#